data_AF-M3FVG9-F1
#
_entry.id   AF-M3FVG9-F1
#
_cell.length_a   1.000
_cell.length_b   1.000
_cell.length_c   1.000
_cell.angle_alpha   90.00
_cell.angle_beta   90.00
_cell.angle_gamma   90.00
#
_symmetry.space_group_name_H-M   'P 1'
#
loop_
_entity.id
_entity.type
_entity.pdbx_description
1 polymer ?
#
loop_
_entity_poly.entity_id
_entity_poly.type
_entity_poly.pdbx_seq_one_letter_code
_entity_poly.pdbx_strand_id
1 'polypeptide(L)'
;MKLPGQAIPAQGTPSSDISTFKQVGEDFVALLKAPGAGITGPAPEEHQHASALLDSCLSTVTDLLTHRRRDSELACDIPTPVSGETWLTPRRVTDVRAGLVSEMKALTNVEEHTMDTRLNYFASPTAGKALKHFMSVGRELKESPLPATTQELVALRVSQINGCAACIDMHTKEAAAAGESPVRLNLIAAWREATVFTAAERAALELAEQGTRVADAATGVSDDVWARAAQHYDEEQLTALVLLVSFMNTVNRLNIITQQPAGDYQVGQFH
;
A
#
# COMPACT_ATOMS: atom_id res chain seq x y z
N MET A 1 21.61 5.23 -47.72
CA MET A 1 22.08 4.03 -47.00
C MET A 1 21.01 3.67 -45.98
N LYS A 2 20.20 2.65 -46.26
CA LYS A 2 19.04 2.24 -45.46
C LYS A 2 19.08 0.72 -45.41
N LEU A 3 19.14 0.13 -44.21
CA LEU A 3 18.80 -1.26 -43.82
C LEU A 3 19.13 -1.40 -42.31
N PRO A 4 18.55 -2.34 -41.55
CA PRO A 4 17.13 -2.69 -41.44
C PRO A 4 16.67 -2.83 -39.97
N GLY A 5 15.37 -2.97 -39.76
CA GLY A 5 14.77 -3.18 -38.44
C GLY A 5 15.12 -4.52 -37.79
N GLN A 6 15.13 -4.49 -36.45
CA GLN A 6 14.84 -5.64 -35.62
C GLN A 6 13.75 -5.22 -34.64
N ALA A 7 12.55 -5.76 -34.86
CA ALA A 7 11.52 -5.80 -33.84
C ALA A 7 12.03 -6.71 -32.72
N ILE A 8 12.06 -6.18 -31.49
CA ILE A 8 12.22 -6.98 -30.28
C ILE A 8 10.98 -7.88 -30.19
N PRO A 9 11.11 -9.22 -30.07
CA PRO A 9 9.95 -10.08 -29.90
C PRO A 9 9.28 -9.72 -28.57
N ALA A 10 7.98 -9.45 -28.60
CA ALA A 10 7.16 -9.44 -27.40
C ALA A 10 7.34 -10.79 -26.71
N GLN A 11 8.03 -10.80 -25.58
CA GLN A 11 7.99 -11.95 -24.68
C GLN A 11 6.54 -12.03 -24.20
N GLY A 12 5.81 -13.02 -24.71
CA GLY A 12 4.45 -13.29 -24.29
C GLY A 12 4.44 -13.51 -22.78
N THR A 13 3.62 -12.73 -22.08
CA THR A 13 3.15 -13.08 -20.74
C THR A 13 2.66 -14.53 -20.77
N PRO A 14 3.11 -15.43 -19.88
CA PRO A 14 2.46 -16.72 -19.72
C PRO A 14 1.01 -16.45 -19.39
N SER A 15 0.09 -16.92 -20.23
CA SER A 15 -1.34 -16.83 -19.93
C SER A 15 -1.57 -17.50 -18.58
N SER A 16 -2.12 -16.76 -17.63
CA SER A 16 -2.74 -17.26 -16.40
C SER A 16 -4.00 -18.05 -16.77
N ASP A 17 -3.82 -19.17 -17.46
CA ASP A 17 -4.90 -19.93 -18.04
C ASP A 17 -5.46 -20.84 -16.94
N ILE A 18 -6.75 -20.68 -16.62
CA ILE A 18 -7.50 -21.43 -15.60
C ILE A 18 -7.33 -22.95 -15.80
N SER A 19 -7.06 -23.38 -17.03
CA SER A 19 -6.69 -24.75 -17.41
C SER A 19 -5.48 -25.31 -16.65
N THR A 20 -4.47 -24.47 -16.39
CA THR A 20 -3.23 -24.84 -15.67
C THR A 20 -3.49 -25.07 -14.19
N PHE A 21 -4.34 -24.24 -13.56
CA PHE A 21 -4.73 -24.39 -12.16
C PHE A 21 -5.59 -25.64 -11.93
N LYS A 22 -6.49 -25.95 -12.87
CA LYS A 22 -7.29 -27.18 -12.83
C LYS A 22 -6.40 -28.43 -12.92
N GLN A 23 -5.40 -28.41 -13.79
CA GLN A 23 -4.44 -29.51 -13.93
C GLN A 23 -3.63 -29.74 -12.64
N VAL A 24 -3.14 -28.67 -12.00
CA VAL A 24 -2.41 -28.77 -10.72
C VAL A 24 -3.29 -29.34 -9.59
N GLY A 25 -4.57 -28.94 -9.53
CA GLY A 25 -5.53 -29.51 -8.59
C GLY A 25 -5.81 -31.00 -8.85
N GLU A 26 -5.95 -31.40 -10.12
CA GLU A 26 -6.16 -32.79 -10.52
C GLU A 26 -4.91 -33.67 -10.27
N ASP A 27 -3.70 -33.14 -10.50
CA ASP A 27 -2.43 -33.82 -10.24
C ASP A 27 -2.19 -34.03 -8.73
N PHE A 28 -2.59 -33.07 -7.89
CA PHE A 28 -2.53 -33.20 -6.43
C PHE A 28 -3.50 -34.27 -5.89
N VAL A 29 -4.72 -34.30 -6.43
CA VAL A 29 -5.71 -35.36 -6.13
C VAL A 29 -5.21 -36.74 -6.59
N ALA A 30 -4.49 -36.81 -7.71
CA ALA A 30 -3.87 -38.04 -8.17
C ALA A 30 -2.71 -38.50 -7.26
N LEU A 31 -1.92 -37.57 -6.72
CA LEU A 31 -0.83 -37.85 -5.78
C LEU A 31 -1.34 -38.46 -4.46
N LEU A 32 -2.49 -37.96 -3.97
CA LEU A 32 -3.17 -38.49 -2.78
C LEU A 32 -3.78 -39.89 -3.00
N LYS A 33 -4.03 -40.27 -4.26
CA LYS A 33 -4.64 -41.55 -4.66
C LYS A 33 -3.61 -42.60 -5.10
N ALA A 34 -2.32 -42.26 -5.19
CA ALA A 34 -1.28 -43.17 -5.67
C ALA A 34 -0.97 -44.30 -4.66
N PRO A 35 -1.03 -45.58 -5.05
CA PRO A 35 -0.74 -46.69 -4.15
C PRO A 35 0.77 -46.76 -3.88
N GLY A 36 1.15 -46.50 -2.62
CA GLY A 36 2.55 -46.39 -2.18
C GLY A 36 2.83 -45.26 -1.19
N ALA A 37 1.88 -44.34 -0.97
CA ALA A 37 2.02 -43.21 -0.03
C ALA A 37 2.00 -43.60 1.46
N GLY A 38 2.03 -44.90 1.81
CA GLY A 38 2.12 -45.35 3.20
C GLY A 38 0.91 -44.99 4.09
N ILE A 39 -0.26 -44.72 3.48
CA ILE A 39 -1.50 -44.50 4.21
C ILE A 39 -2.20 -45.87 4.34
N THR A 40 -2.04 -46.54 5.48
CA THR A 40 -3.04 -47.52 5.92
C THR A 40 -4.29 -46.72 6.26
N GLY A 41 -5.18 -46.63 5.28
CA GLY A 41 -6.28 -45.67 5.24
C GLY A 41 -7.37 -45.94 6.26
N PRO A 42 -8.20 -44.92 6.51
CA PRO A 42 -9.43 -45.12 7.23
C PRO A 42 -10.61 -45.30 6.23
N ALA A 43 -11.82 -45.54 6.74
CA ALA A 43 -12.91 -46.16 5.97
C ALA A 43 -13.39 -45.33 4.74
N PRO A 44 -14.11 -45.93 3.77
CA PRO A 44 -14.54 -45.25 2.53
C PRO A 44 -15.31 -43.93 2.73
N GLU A 45 -16.00 -43.78 3.86
CA GLU A 45 -16.72 -42.55 4.24
C GLU A 45 -15.78 -41.36 4.54
N GLU A 46 -14.54 -41.65 4.93
CA GLU A 46 -13.55 -40.65 5.32
C GLU A 46 -12.77 -40.08 4.14
N HIS A 47 -12.61 -40.88 3.08
CA HIS A 47 -12.16 -40.40 1.77
C HIS A 47 -13.14 -39.38 1.18
N GLN A 48 -14.44 -39.55 1.42
CA GLN A 48 -15.48 -38.62 0.97
C GLN A 48 -15.41 -37.29 1.72
N HIS A 49 -15.13 -37.32 3.02
CA HIS A 49 -14.95 -36.12 3.85
C HIS A 49 -13.67 -35.35 3.50
N ALA A 50 -12.55 -36.03 3.30
CA ALA A 50 -11.29 -35.39 2.91
C ALA A 50 -11.39 -34.73 1.51
N SER A 51 -12.10 -35.38 0.57
CA SER A 51 -12.39 -34.81 -0.74
C SER A 51 -13.27 -33.55 -0.63
N ALA A 52 -14.32 -33.58 0.20
CA ALA A 52 -15.19 -32.43 0.41
C ALA A 52 -14.46 -31.23 1.05
N LEU A 53 -13.50 -31.48 1.94
CA LEU A 53 -12.66 -30.44 2.56
C LEU A 53 -11.70 -29.81 1.55
N LEU A 54 -11.10 -30.62 0.66
CA LEU A 54 -10.25 -30.15 -0.43
C LEU A 54 -11.06 -29.34 -1.46
N ASP A 55 -12.25 -29.81 -1.83
CA ASP A 55 -13.15 -29.10 -2.74
C ASP A 55 -13.62 -27.75 -2.15
N SER A 56 -13.87 -27.71 -0.83
CA SER A 56 -14.19 -26.47 -0.10
C SER A 56 -13.02 -25.47 -0.07
N CYS A 57 -11.79 -25.96 0.14
CA CYS A 57 -10.58 -25.14 0.05
C CYS A 57 -10.35 -24.61 -1.37
N LEU A 58 -10.49 -25.46 -2.39
CA LEU A 58 -10.32 -25.07 -3.80
C LEU A 58 -11.37 -24.03 -4.24
N SER A 59 -12.63 -24.20 -3.80
CA SER A 59 -13.72 -23.26 -4.02
C SER A 59 -13.41 -21.90 -3.39
N THR A 60 -12.92 -21.88 -2.15
CA THR A 60 -12.55 -20.66 -1.43
C THR A 60 -11.39 -19.93 -2.11
N VAL A 61 -10.38 -20.66 -2.58
CA VAL A 61 -9.25 -20.11 -3.36
C VAL A 61 -9.73 -19.54 -4.70
N THR A 62 -10.66 -20.22 -5.38
CA THR A 62 -11.25 -19.74 -6.64
C THR A 62 -12.10 -18.48 -6.44
N ASP A 63 -12.85 -18.38 -5.35
CA ASP A 63 -13.64 -17.20 -4.99
C ASP A 63 -12.77 -15.99 -4.60
N LEU A 64 -11.63 -16.23 -3.94
CA LEU A 64 -10.61 -15.22 -3.63
C LEU A 64 -9.95 -14.68 -4.90
N LEU A 65 -9.54 -15.58 -5.81
CA LEU A 65 -8.87 -15.22 -7.07
C LEU A 65 -9.82 -14.54 -8.08
N THR A 66 -11.14 -14.72 -7.94
CA THR A 66 -12.15 -14.07 -8.78
C THR A 66 -12.81 -12.84 -8.13
N HIS A 67 -12.25 -12.32 -7.03
CA HIS A 67 -12.71 -11.13 -6.29
C HIS A 67 -14.19 -11.17 -5.83
N ARG A 68 -14.74 -12.35 -5.50
CA ARG A 68 -16.15 -12.46 -5.08
C ARG A 68 -16.41 -12.34 -3.57
N ARG A 69 -15.39 -12.35 -2.70
CA ARG A 69 -15.53 -12.06 -1.25
C ARG A 69 -14.37 -11.20 -0.73
N ARG A 70 -14.67 -10.26 0.18
CA ARG A 70 -13.68 -9.41 0.88
C ARG A 70 -13.57 -9.82 2.36
N ASP A 71 -12.42 -10.41 2.68
CA ASP A 71 -11.59 -10.35 3.90
C ASP A 71 -12.12 -10.31 5.35
N SER A 72 -13.41 -10.41 5.67
CA SER A 72 -13.83 -10.35 7.10
C SER A 72 -14.48 -11.59 7.71
N GLU A 73 -14.60 -12.72 7.00
CA GLU A 73 -15.08 -13.99 7.57
C GLU A 73 -14.28 -15.17 7.02
N LEU A 74 -13.00 -15.25 7.37
CA LEU A 74 -12.15 -16.42 7.10
C LEU A 74 -12.04 -17.28 8.36
N ALA A 75 -13.13 -17.97 8.69
CA ALA A 75 -13.07 -19.18 9.50
C ALA A 75 -13.22 -20.36 8.54
N CYS A 76 -12.14 -21.09 8.28
CA CYS A 76 -12.27 -22.46 7.84
C CYS A 76 -12.80 -23.19 9.07
N ASP A 77 -14.13 -23.35 9.18
CA ASP A 77 -14.75 -24.09 10.28
C ASP A 77 -14.37 -25.56 10.14
N ILE A 78 -13.22 -25.92 10.72
CA ILE A 78 -12.81 -27.30 10.92
C ILE A 78 -13.68 -27.84 12.06
N PRO A 79 -14.54 -28.85 11.84
CA PRO A 79 -15.34 -29.42 12.92
C PRO A 79 -14.42 -29.95 14.04
N THR A 80 -14.72 -29.64 15.30
CA THR A 80 -14.05 -30.29 16.43
C THR A 80 -14.35 -31.79 16.41
N PRO A 81 -13.34 -32.66 16.57
CA PRO A 81 -13.55 -34.10 16.49
C PRO A 81 -14.52 -34.57 17.57
N VAL A 82 -15.47 -35.41 17.16
CA VAL A 82 -16.27 -36.20 18.10
C VAL A 82 -15.31 -37.17 18.81
N SER A 83 -15.45 -37.30 20.12
CA SER A 83 -14.49 -37.97 21.00
C SER A 83 -14.04 -39.34 20.49
N GLY A 84 -12.73 -39.50 20.25
CA GLY A 84 -12.10 -40.82 20.08
C GLY A 84 -11.08 -40.96 18.95
N GLU A 85 -11.05 -40.05 17.97
CA GLU A 85 -10.21 -40.21 16.78
C GLU A 85 -9.07 -39.19 16.75
N THR A 86 -7.84 -39.70 16.81
CA THR A 86 -6.62 -38.89 16.72
C THR A 86 -6.25 -38.68 15.25
N TRP A 87 -6.82 -37.65 14.65
CA TRP A 87 -6.40 -37.17 13.33
C TRP A 87 -5.07 -36.43 13.45
N LEU A 88 -4.10 -36.80 12.60
CA LEU A 88 -2.82 -36.14 12.25
C LEU A 88 -2.21 -35.16 13.28
N THR A 89 -0.99 -35.44 13.76
CA THR A 89 -0.31 -34.57 14.73
C THR A 89 -0.24 -33.10 14.27
N PRO A 90 -0.35 -32.11 15.18
CA PRO A 90 -0.34 -30.67 14.84
C PRO A 90 0.83 -30.20 13.95
N ARG A 91 1.96 -30.93 14.02
CA ARG A 91 3.12 -30.74 13.13
C ARG A 91 2.80 -31.00 11.65
N ARG A 92 2.03 -32.04 11.33
CA ARG A 92 1.75 -32.39 9.92
C ARG A 92 0.78 -31.43 9.24
N VAL A 93 -0.19 -30.86 9.97
CA VAL A 93 -1.12 -29.85 9.44
C VAL A 93 -0.40 -28.52 9.18
N THR A 94 0.55 -28.16 10.04
CA THR A 94 1.38 -26.95 9.86
C THR A 94 2.36 -27.10 8.69
N ASP A 95 2.96 -28.27 8.51
CA ASP A 95 3.84 -28.58 7.38
C ASP A 95 3.10 -28.58 6.04
N VAL A 96 1.89 -29.16 5.97
CA VAL A 96 1.04 -29.16 4.76
C VAL A 96 0.57 -27.74 4.42
N ARG A 97 0.17 -26.95 5.41
CA ARG A 97 -0.22 -25.53 5.20
C ARG A 97 0.96 -24.68 4.73
N ALA A 98 2.15 -24.90 5.26
CA ALA A 98 3.36 -24.21 4.82
C ALA A 98 3.73 -24.60 3.37
N GLY A 99 3.61 -25.88 3.01
CA GLY A 99 3.81 -26.37 1.64
C GLY A 99 2.83 -25.76 0.65
N LEU A 100 1.53 -25.75 0.98
CA LEU A 100 0.48 -25.15 0.14
C LEU A 100 0.66 -23.65 -0.07
N VAL A 101 1.01 -22.90 0.98
CA VAL A 101 1.31 -21.47 0.86
C VAL A 101 2.56 -21.22 0.00
N SER A 102 3.57 -22.08 0.10
CA SER A 102 4.79 -21.99 -0.72
C SER A 102 4.51 -22.29 -2.20
N GLU A 103 3.72 -23.32 -2.51
CA GLU A 103 3.32 -23.65 -3.88
C GLU A 103 2.36 -22.61 -4.46
N MET A 104 1.41 -22.09 -3.68
CA MET A 104 0.53 -20.99 -4.12
C MET A 104 1.32 -19.71 -4.45
N LYS A 105 2.37 -19.39 -3.67
CA LYS A 105 3.29 -18.29 -3.98
C LYS A 105 4.09 -18.54 -5.26
N ALA A 106 4.57 -19.78 -5.46
CA ALA A 106 5.29 -20.17 -6.67
C ALA A 106 4.41 -20.17 -7.93
N LEU A 107 3.12 -20.54 -7.80
CA LEU A 107 2.17 -20.62 -8.92
C LEU A 107 1.56 -19.27 -9.31
N THR A 108 1.51 -18.31 -8.39
CA THR A 108 0.92 -17.00 -8.66
C THR A 108 1.89 -16.04 -9.35
N ASN A 109 3.19 -16.35 -9.43
CA ASN A 109 4.22 -15.44 -9.96
C ASN A 109 4.04 -14.00 -9.42
N VAL A 110 3.47 -13.86 -8.23
CA VAL A 110 3.55 -12.63 -7.47
C VAL A 110 4.96 -12.65 -6.94
N GLU A 111 5.91 -12.28 -7.80
CA GLU A 111 7.16 -11.73 -7.33
C GLU A 111 6.75 -10.70 -6.27
N GLU A 112 7.16 -10.94 -5.02
CA GLU A 112 7.15 -9.88 -4.03
C GLU A 112 8.00 -8.78 -4.66
N HIS A 113 7.35 -7.80 -5.30
CA HIS A 113 8.03 -6.65 -5.87
C HIS A 113 8.55 -5.82 -4.68
N THR A 114 9.65 -6.28 -4.10
CA THR A 114 10.44 -5.52 -3.15
C THR A 114 11.03 -4.37 -3.95
N MET A 115 10.34 -3.23 -3.93
CA MET A 115 10.82 -2.01 -4.55
C MET A 115 12.04 -1.54 -3.75
N ASP A 116 13.22 -1.90 -4.22
CA ASP A 116 14.48 -1.47 -3.62
C ASP A 116 14.67 0.04 -3.86
N THR A 117 14.98 0.77 -2.78
CA THR A 117 15.34 2.20 -2.87
C THR A 117 16.61 2.36 -3.70
N ARG A 118 16.63 3.31 -4.65
CA ARG A 118 17.81 3.64 -5.45
C ARG A 118 18.99 4.16 -4.63
N LEU A 119 18.71 4.81 -3.51
CA LEU A 119 19.74 5.42 -2.67
C LEU A 119 19.29 5.43 -1.21
N ASN A 120 19.98 4.66 -0.37
CA ASN A 120 19.89 4.79 1.07
C ASN A 120 20.78 5.96 1.54
N TYR A 121 20.26 7.18 1.48
CA TYR A 121 21.01 8.34 1.96
C TYR A 121 21.15 8.37 3.49
N PHE A 122 20.34 7.63 4.26
CA PHE A 122 20.55 7.56 5.71
C PHE A 122 21.85 6.86 6.11
N ALA A 123 22.39 6.01 5.24
CA ALA A 123 23.70 5.37 5.42
C ALA A 123 24.89 6.27 4.99
N SER A 124 24.64 7.44 4.40
CA SER A 124 25.70 8.30 3.86
C SER A 124 26.22 9.31 4.91
N PRO A 125 27.56 9.42 5.10
CA PRO A 125 28.16 10.43 5.99
C PRO A 125 27.81 11.88 5.59
N THR A 126 27.71 12.14 4.28
CA THR A 126 27.34 13.46 3.74
C THR A 126 25.90 13.82 4.12
N ALA A 127 25.00 12.84 4.03
CA ALA A 127 23.60 13.04 4.32
C ALA A 127 23.33 13.17 5.82
N GLY A 128 24.11 12.51 6.69
CA GLY A 128 23.88 12.53 8.14
C GLY A 128 23.80 13.94 8.75
N LYS A 129 24.67 14.87 8.33
CA LYS A 129 24.62 16.27 8.81
C LYS A 129 23.52 17.09 8.12
N ALA A 130 23.44 17.01 6.79
CA ALA A 130 22.48 17.79 6.01
C ALA A 130 21.03 17.41 6.34
N LEU A 131 20.73 16.10 6.39
CA LEU A 131 19.40 15.60 6.74
C LEU A 131 19.05 15.89 8.19
N LYS A 132 20.00 15.90 9.12
CA LYS A 132 19.71 16.29 10.51
C LYS A 132 19.15 17.71 10.61
N HIS A 133 19.79 18.66 9.93
CA HIS A 133 19.31 20.05 9.89
C HIS A 133 18.03 20.20 9.07
N PHE A 134 17.91 19.45 7.98
CA PHE A 134 16.69 19.46 7.20
C PHE A 134 15.50 18.91 8.00
N MET A 135 15.67 17.80 8.72
CA MET A 135 14.64 17.22 9.58
C MET A 135 14.32 18.08 10.81
N SER A 136 15.24 18.94 11.28
CA SER A 136 14.87 19.91 12.33
C SER A 136 13.85 20.91 11.85
N VAL A 137 13.88 21.33 10.58
CA VAL A 137 12.84 22.20 10.01
C VAL A 137 11.46 21.53 10.12
N GLY A 138 11.35 20.23 9.83
CA GLY A 138 10.11 19.48 9.97
C GLY A 138 9.57 19.47 11.42
N ARG A 139 10.46 19.37 12.41
CA ARG A 139 10.07 19.44 13.84
C ARG A 139 9.55 20.83 14.22
N GLU A 140 10.25 21.88 13.83
CA GLU A 140 9.81 23.27 14.08
C GLU A 140 8.44 23.54 13.43
N LEU A 141 8.21 23.01 12.21
CA LEU A 141 6.91 23.14 11.54
C LEU A 141 5.80 22.41 12.28
N LYS A 142 6.08 21.22 12.83
CA LYS A 142 5.12 20.46 13.63
C LYS A 142 4.69 21.21 14.89
N GLU A 143 5.61 21.95 15.50
CA GLU A 143 5.38 22.77 16.70
C GLU A 143 4.85 24.19 16.38
N SER A 144 4.67 24.52 15.11
CA SER A 144 4.18 25.83 14.66
C SER A 144 2.70 26.08 15.04
N PRO A 145 2.23 27.35 15.02
CA PRO A 145 0.83 27.68 15.30
C PRO A 145 -0.15 27.28 14.19
N LEU A 146 0.32 26.70 13.08
CA LEU A 146 -0.55 26.21 12.02
C LEU A 146 -1.31 24.97 12.53
N PRO A 147 -2.65 24.89 12.40
CA PRO A 147 -3.41 23.76 12.94
C PRO A 147 -2.90 22.41 12.41
N ALA A 148 -2.65 21.44 13.30
CA ALA A 148 -2.08 20.14 12.94
C ALA A 148 -2.87 19.42 11.82
N THR A 149 -4.20 19.51 11.86
CA THR A 149 -5.06 18.98 10.78
C THR A 149 -4.78 19.66 9.44
N THR A 150 -4.61 20.99 9.41
CA THR A 150 -4.22 21.71 8.18
C THR A 150 -2.84 21.26 7.70
N GLN A 151 -1.89 21.04 8.61
CA GLN A 151 -0.55 20.58 8.26
C GLN A 151 -0.60 19.24 7.51
N GLU A 152 -1.30 18.25 8.06
CA GLU A 152 -1.41 16.92 7.44
C GLU A 152 -2.16 16.94 6.11
N LEU A 153 -3.25 17.70 6.00
CA LEU A 153 -4.00 17.85 4.75
C LEU A 153 -3.14 18.49 3.65
N VAL A 154 -2.44 19.57 3.98
CA VAL A 154 -1.53 20.23 3.03
C VAL A 154 -0.42 19.27 2.63
N ALA A 155 0.21 18.60 3.57
CA ALA A 155 1.30 17.67 3.29
C ALA A 155 0.86 16.48 2.43
N LEU A 156 -0.31 15.91 2.70
CA LEU A 156 -0.93 14.88 1.88
C LEU A 156 -1.23 15.39 0.47
N ARG A 157 -1.83 16.58 0.34
CA ARG A 157 -2.21 17.13 -0.96
C ARG A 157 -0.99 17.48 -1.82
N VAL A 158 0.02 18.11 -1.23
CA VAL A 158 1.31 18.39 -1.90
C VAL A 158 1.94 17.08 -2.40
N SER A 159 1.92 16.05 -1.57
CA SER A 159 2.48 14.73 -1.91
C SER A 159 1.71 14.02 -3.03
N GLN A 160 0.39 14.16 -3.08
CA GLN A 160 -0.45 13.66 -4.18
C GLN A 160 -0.13 14.34 -5.51
N ILE A 161 0.05 15.67 -5.51
CA ILE A 161 0.39 16.42 -6.72
C ILE A 161 1.77 16.01 -7.25
N ASN A 162 2.74 15.85 -6.35
CA ASN A 162 4.09 15.45 -6.72
C ASN A 162 4.23 13.96 -7.04
N GLY A 163 3.27 13.12 -6.65
CA GLY A 163 3.35 11.66 -6.81
C GLY A 163 4.32 10.97 -5.84
N CYS A 164 4.54 11.51 -4.63
CA CYS A 164 5.38 10.86 -3.62
C CYS A 164 4.59 9.78 -2.86
N ALA A 165 4.63 8.53 -3.31
CA ALA A 165 3.91 7.42 -2.67
C ALA A 165 4.28 7.24 -1.19
N ALA A 166 5.58 7.29 -0.84
CA ALA A 166 6.04 7.16 0.56
C ALA A 166 5.46 8.26 1.46
N CYS A 167 5.38 9.49 0.96
CA CYS A 167 4.83 10.61 1.70
C CYS A 167 3.30 10.52 1.83
N ILE A 168 2.62 10.03 0.78
CA ILE A 168 1.17 9.79 0.81
C ILE A 168 0.84 8.73 1.86
N ASP A 169 1.58 7.62 1.90
CA ASP A 169 1.42 6.57 2.91
C ASP A 169 1.58 7.13 4.32
N MET A 170 2.67 7.87 4.56
CA MET A 170 2.96 8.51 5.84
C MET A 170 1.85 9.46 6.30
N HIS A 171 1.54 10.49 5.51
CA HIS A 171 0.59 11.53 5.91
C HIS A 171 -0.86 11.01 5.98
N THR A 172 -1.21 9.99 5.19
CA THR A 172 -2.53 9.35 5.34
C THR A 172 -2.65 8.64 6.68
N LYS A 173 -1.62 7.88 7.08
CA LYS A 173 -1.60 7.12 8.34
C LYS A 173 -1.49 8.03 9.57
N GLU A 174 -0.65 9.07 9.52
CA GLU A 174 -0.55 10.07 10.60
C GLU A 174 -1.86 10.83 10.78
N ALA A 175 -2.46 11.32 9.70
CA ALA A 175 -3.75 12.02 9.77
C ALA A 175 -4.85 11.11 10.35
N ALA A 176 -4.93 9.85 9.87
CA ALA A 176 -5.90 8.89 10.39
C ALA A 176 -5.69 8.61 11.89
N ALA A 177 -4.44 8.47 12.34
CA ALA A 177 -4.11 8.30 13.76
C ALA A 177 -4.45 9.54 14.59
N ALA A 178 -4.35 10.74 14.01
CA ALA A 178 -4.77 12.00 14.61
C ALA A 178 -6.31 12.22 14.58
N GLY A 179 -7.09 11.24 14.10
CA GLY A 179 -8.54 11.27 14.11
C GLY A 179 -9.19 11.80 12.82
N GLU A 180 -8.44 11.96 11.73
CA GLU A 180 -9.05 12.36 10.47
C GLU A 180 -9.97 11.30 9.87
N SER A 181 -11.05 11.76 9.25
CA SER A 181 -12.05 10.84 8.71
C SER A 181 -11.59 10.19 7.40
N PRO A 182 -11.90 8.90 7.17
CA PRO A 182 -11.66 8.27 5.87
C PRO A 182 -12.28 9.03 4.70
N VAL A 183 -13.45 9.65 4.91
CA VAL A 183 -14.13 10.45 3.88
C VAL A 183 -13.27 11.64 3.45
N ARG A 184 -12.74 12.42 4.41
CA ARG A 184 -11.87 13.56 4.11
C ARG A 184 -10.56 13.14 3.47
N LEU A 185 -9.91 12.09 3.96
CA LEU A 185 -8.67 11.56 3.39
C LEU A 185 -8.83 11.11 1.94
N ASN A 186 -9.95 10.48 1.59
CA ASN A 186 -10.24 10.08 0.21
C ASN A 186 -10.66 11.26 -0.69
N LEU A 187 -11.36 12.26 -0.15
CA LEU A 187 -11.86 13.39 -0.93
C LEU A 187 -10.85 14.53 -1.10
N ILE A 188 -9.73 14.52 -0.38
CA ILE A 188 -8.74 15.62 -0.44
C ILE A 188 -8.20 15.87 -1.86
N ALA A 189 -8.07 14.82 -2.67
CA ALA A 189 -7.63 14.97 -4.06
C ALA A 189 -8.64 15.73 -4.94
N ALA A 190 -9.91 15.77 -4.53
CA ALA A 190 -11.05 16.41 -5.18
C ALA A 190 -11.71 17.48 -4.29
N TRP A 191 -10.94 18.12 -3.40
CA TRP A 191 -11.46 18.97 -2.33
C TRP A 191 -12.33 20.14 -2.79
N ARG A 192 -12.15 20.64 -4.04
CA ARG A 192 -12.87 21.81 -4.57
C ARG A 192 -14.38 21.61 -4.59
N GLU A 193 -14.84 20.39 -4.86
CA GLU A 193 -16.28 20.06 -4.90
C GLU A 193 -16.76 19.39 -3.59
N ALA A 194 -15.83 19.07 -2.68
CA ALA A 194 -16.15 18.43 -1.42
C ALA A 194 -16.58 19.46 -0.36
N THR A 195 -17.72 19.21 0.30
CA THR A 195 -18.30 20.09 1.34
C THR A 195 -17.72 19.87 2.73
N VAL A 196 -16.85 18.86 2.89
CA VAL A 196 -16.33 18.42 4.18
C VAL A 196 -15.13 19.22 4.68
N PHE A 197 -14.60 20.17 3.89
CA PHE A 197 -13.46 21.02 4.24
C PHE A 197 -13.88 22.43 4.61
N THR A 198 -13.30 22.99 5.66
CA THR A 198 -13.59 24.35 6.13
C THR A 198 -13.05 25.41 5.16
N ALA A 199 -13.53 26.66 5.28
CA ALA A 199 -13.02 27.76 4.45
C ALA A 199 -11.50 27.98 4.61
N ALA A 200 -10.99 27.88 5.85
CA ALA A 200 -9.57 27.96 6.14
C ALA A 200 -8.77 26.84 5.45
N GLU A 201 -9.21 25.59 5.61
CA GLU A 201 -8.57 24.43 4.96
C GLU A 201 -8.57 24.57 3.43
N ARG A 202 -9.68 25.02 2.85
CA ARG A 202 -9.79 25.25 1.40
C ARG A 202 -8.82 26.32 0.92
N ALA A 203 -8.64 27.40 1.67
CA ALA A 203 -7.67 28.44 1.34
C ALA A 203 -6.22 27.93 1.45
N ALA A 204 -5.91 27.12 2.47
CA ALA A 204 -4.60 26.49 2.60
C ALA A 204 -4.32 25.48 1.47
N LEU A 205 -5.30 24.64 1.10
CA LEU A 205 -5.18 23.68 0.01
C LEU A 205 -4.99 24.38 -1.35
N GLU A 206 -5.68 25.49 -1.58
CA GLU A 206 -5.50 26.28 -2.81
C GLU A 206 -4.11 26.93 -2.91
N LEU A 207 -3.64 27.51 -1.81
CA LEU A 207 -2.28 28.06 -1.71
C LEU A 207 -1.24 26.95 -1.93
N ALA A 208 -1.44 25.78 -1.31
CA ALA A 208 -0.55 24.62 -1.46
C ALA A 208 -0.52 24.09 -2.91
N GLU A 209 -1.66 24.05 -3.60
CA GLU A 209 -1.74 23.66 -5.01
C GLU A 209 -0.94 24.60 -5.92
N GLN A 210 -1.16 25.92 -5.80
CA GLN A 210 -0.42 26.90 -6.61
C GLN A 210 1.08 26.94 -6.24
N GLY A 211 1.40 26.88 -4.95
CA GLY A 211 2.78 26.86 -4.45
C GLY A 211 3.56 25.59 -4.80
N THR A 212 2.87 24.48 -5.05
CA THR A 212 3.49 23.23 -5.52
C THR A 212 3.72 23.26 -7.04
N ARG A 213 2.77 23.82 -7.79
CA ARG A 213 2.80 23.84 -9.26
C ARG A 213 3.47 25.07 -9.85
N VAL A 214 4.46 25.66 -9.16
CA VAL A 214 5.15 26.89 -9.59
C VAL A 214 5.74 26.78 -11.01
N ALA A 215 6.24 25.59 -11.38
CA ALA A 215 6.76 25.35 -12.73
C ALA A 215 5.67 25.40 -13.83
N ASP A 216 4.42 25.04 -13.49
CA ASP A 216 3.28 25.05 -14.42
C ASP A 216 2.58 26.43 -14.45
N ALA A 217 2.58 27.14 -13.33
CA ALA A 217 1.70 28.29 -13.08
C ALA A 217 2.26 29.64 -13.58
N ALA A 218 3.46 29.68 -14.18
CA ALA A 218 4.18 30.85 -14.71
C ALA A 218 4.50 31.99 -13.70
N THR A 219 3.53 32.45 -12.91
CA THR A 219 3.66 33.58 -11.96
C THR A 219 3.61 33.16 -10.49
N GLY A 220 3.47 31.86 -10.18
CA GLY A 220 3.39 31.36 -8.81
C GLY A 220 2.00 31.54 -8.18
N VAL A 221 1.96 31.82 -6.87
CA VAL A 221 0.70 32.05 -6.13
C VAL A 221 0.12 33.41 -6.49
N SER A 222 -1.12 33.44 -6.99
CA SER A 222 -1.82 34.68 -7.33
C SER A 222 -2.22 35.51 -6.09
N ASP A 223 -2.31 36.84 -6.24
CA ASP A 223 -2.73 37.77 -5.18
C ASP A 223 -4.09 37.40 -4.58
N ASP A 224 -5.03 36.94 -5.41
CA ASP A 224 -6.35 36.50 -4.96
C ASP A 224 -6.30 35.26 -4.05
N VAL A 225 -5.42 34.30 -4.36
CA VAL A 225 -5.21 33.11 -3.52
C VAL A 225 -4.53 33.50 -2.21
N TRP A 226 -3.53 34.37 -2.27
CA TRP A 226 -2.87 34.92 -1.09
C TRP A 226 -3.88 35.64 -0.18
N ALA A 227 -4.70 36.53 -0.76
CA ALA A 227 -5.71 37.29 -0.02
C ALA A 227 -6.74 36.37 0.66
N ARG A 228 -7.16 35.27 0.02
CA ARG A 228 -8.06 34.28 0.64
C ARG A 228 -7.40 33.54 1.81
N ALA A 229 -6.13 33.15 1.69
CA ALA A 229 -5.41 32.53 2.80
C ALA A 229 -5.25 33.52 3.97
N ALA A 230 -4.92 34.78 3.69
CA ALA A 230 -4.75 35.82 4.69
C ALA A 230 -6.05 36.24 5.41
N GLN A 231 -7.23 35.83 4.93
CA GLN A 231 -8.49 35.99 5.67
C GLN A 231 -8.64 34.98 6.83
N HIS A 232 -7.88 33.89 6.81
CA HIS A 232 -8.03 32.76 7.74
C HIS A 232 -6.80 32.50 8.62
N TYR A 233 -5.62 32.94 8.18
CA TYR A 233 -4.35 32.70 8.86
C TYR A 233 -3.65 34.03 9.12
N ASP A 234 -3.12 34.20 10.32
CA ASP A 234 -2.25 35.33 10.64
C ASP A 234 -0.87 35.21 9.98
N GLU A 235 -0.01 36.20 10.18
CA GLU A 235 1.31 36.25 9.54
C GLU A 235 2.22 35.08 9.97
N GLU A 236 2.12 34.62 11.21
CA GLU A 236 2.92 33.51 11.74
C GLU A 236 2.43 32.18 11.15
N GLN A 237 1.12 31.97 11.08
CA GLN A 237 0.50 30.80 10.47
C GLN A 237 0.71 30.76 8.96
N LEU A 238 0.64 31.89 8.26
CA LEU A 238 0.97 31.99 6.83
C LEU A 238 2.44 31.66 6.58
N THR A 239 3.34 32.14 7.44
CA THR A 239 4.77 31.80 7.37
C THR A 239 4.98 30.30 7.52
N ALA A 240 4.35 29.68 8.53
CA ALA A 240 4.39 28.24 8.72
C ALA A 240 3.80 27.47 7.52
N LEU A 241 2.71 27.94 6.95
CA LEU A 241 2.08 27.33 5.77
C LEU A 241 3.00 27.38 4.53
N VAL A 242 3.62 28.51 4.26
CA VAL A 242 4.57 28.66 3.13
C VAL A 242 5.79 27.76 3.33
N LEU A 243 6.34 27.72 4.54
CA LEU A 243 7.46 26.85 4.88
C LEU A 243 7.07 25.37 4.78
N LEU A 244 5.87 24.98 5.21
CA LEU A 244 5.36 23.61 5.08
C LEU A 244 5.24 23.19 3.61
N VAL A 245 4.63 24.02 2.75
CA VAL A 245 4.51 23.73 1.31
C VAL A 245 5.89 23.55 0.69
N SER A 246 6.85 24.40 1.04
CA SER A 246 8.23 24.35 0.52
C SER A 246 9.00 23.13 1.04
N PHE A 247 8.86 22.82 2.33
CA PHE A 247 9.48 21.68 2.99
C PHE A 247 8.96 20.37 2.38
N MET A 248 7.64 20.23 2.22
CA MET A 248 7.04 19.05 1.62
C MET A 248 7.45 18.86 0.16
N ASN A 249 7.54 19.94 -0.61
CA ASN A 249 8.07 19.89 -1.97
C ASN A 249 9.52 19.38 -2.01
N THR A 250 10.32 19.68 -1.00
CA THR A 250 11.71 19.18 -0.89
C THR A 250 11.73 17.70 -0.48
N VAL A 251 10.98 17.31 0.56
CA VAL A 251 10.88 15.91 1.01
C VAL A 251 10.38 15.01 -0.12
N ASN A 252 9.34 15.43 -0.85
CA ASN A 252 8.80 14.68 -1.97
C ASN A 252 9.88 14.44 -3.04
N ARG A 253 10.68 15.46 -3.39
CA ARG A 253 11.77 15.33 -4.38
C ARG A 253 12.83 14.32 -3.93
N LEU A 254 13.23 14.36 -2.65
CA LEU A 254 14.18 13.38 -2.10
C LEU A 254 13.66 11.95 -2.25
N ASN A 255 12.41 11.71 -1.85
CA ASN A 255 11.80 10.38 -1.90
C ASN A 255 11.56 9.89 -3.34
N ILE A 256 11.08 10.76 -4.23
CA ILE A 256 10.79 10.41 -5.63
C ILE A 256 12.08 10.09 -6.40
N ILE A 257 13.09 10.96 -6.31
CA ILE A 257 14.35 10.77 -7.05
C ILE A 257 15.01 9.43 -6.66
N THR A 258 14.92 9.08 -5.38
CA THR A 258 15.51 7.86 -4.81
C THR A 258 14.58 6.66 -4.79
N GLN A 259 13.34 6.78 -5.28
CA GLN A 259 12.33 5.71 -5.27
C GLN A 259 12.15 5.05 -3.90
N GLN A 260 11.93 5.86 -2.85
CA GLN A 260 11.57 5.30 -1.55
C GLN A 260 10.23 4.54 -1.66
N PRO A 261 10.15 3.27 -1.19
CA PRO A 261 8.93 2.49 -1.25
C PRO A 261 7.87 3.03 -0.28
N ALA A 262 6.63 2.58 -0.47
CA ALA A 262 5.48 2.95 0.35
C ALA A 262 4.72 1.70 0.79
N GLY A 263 3.91 1.82 1.83
CA GLY A 263 3.00 0.78 2.33
C GLY A 263 3.37 0.26 3.70
N ASP A 264 4.64 0.37 4.09
CA ASP A 264 5.19 -0.16 5.35
C ASP A 264 5.33 0.89 6.45
N TYR A 265 5.04 2.17 6.18
CA TYR A 265 5.14 3.23 7.18
C TYR A 265 4.34 2.89 8.44
N GLN A 266 4.94 3.12 9.61
CA GLN A 266 4.29 2.99 10.90
C GLN A 266 4.12 4.35 11.56
N VAL A 267 2.93 4.60 12.12
CA VAL A 267 2.62 5.86 12.81
C VAL A 267 3.66 6.14 13.90
N GLY A 268 4.20 7.35 13.91
CA GLY A 268 5.24 7.80 14.83
C GLY A 268 6.67 7.42 14.46
N GLN A 269 6.91 6.77 13.31
CA GLN A 269 8.26 6.33 12.91
C GLN A 269 9.27 7.49 12.75
N PHE A 270 8.80 8.70 12.45
CA PHE A 270 9.65 9.89 12.31
C PHE A 270 9.36 10.99 13.35
N HIS A 271 8.67 10.64 14.44
CA HIS A 271 8.28 11.55 15.52
C HIS A 271 9.13 11.39 16.78
#